data_AF-A0A550GGR6-F1
#
_entry.id   AF-A0A550GGR6-F1
#
_cell.length_a   1.000
_cell.length_b   1.000
_cell.length_c   1.000
_cell.angle_alpha   90.00
_cell.angle_beta   90.00
_cell.angle_gamma   90.00
#
_symmetry.space_group_name_H-M   'P 1'
#
loop_
_entity.id
_entity.type
_entity.pdbx_description
1 polymer ?
#
loop_
_entity_poly.entity_id
_entity_poly.type
_entity_poly.pdbx_seq_one_letter_code
_entity_poly.pdbx_strand_id
1 'polypeptide(L)'
;MIVLDTAFEMLEKHALCDNCLGRQFALLARGVENDERGKALKLGLTMQANALNLDKKKEGLRKLKVLVSNGFSIEAGTALCQSGKRCPKHKVQVCFLCDGKFQILDALAQKVLEEAAYYEYTTFLVGIELPMTVEEREDEFKAALNVVYGESIRHEFGRLLGKLLEEQKGKTVDFRKPDLTIILNPWTENITLQVNPLFVAGRYCKLVRDIPQSKWFCHSCRGKGCEKCGGTGKLYPES
;
A
#
# COMPACT_ATOMS: atom_id res chain seq x y z
N MET A 1 22.11 19.87 -2.98
CA MET A 1 21.67 18.66 -3.71
C MET A 1 20.54 19.09 -4.64
N ILE A 2 20.70 18.92 -5.95
CA ILE A 2 19.68 19.31 -6.93
C ILE A 2 18.74 18.12 -7.10
N VAL A 3 17.45 18.29 -6.80
CA VAL A 3 16.44 17.21 -6.79
C VAL A 3 16.45 16.40 -8.08
N LEU A 4 16.59 17.07 -9.23
CA LEU A 4 16.63 16.41 -10.54
C LEU A 4 17.88 15.55 -10.71
N ASP A 5 19.05 15.97 -10.23
CA ASP A 5 20.27 15.16 -10.36
C ASP A 5 20.16 13.87 -9.54
N THR A 6 19.63 13.96 -8.32
CA THR A 6 19.36 12.78 -7.48
C THR A 6 18.32 11.86 -8.12
N ALA A 7 17.24 12.42 -8.68
CA ALA A 7 16.23 11.64 -9.39
C ALA A 7 16.81 10.95 -10.63
N PHE A 8 17.74 11.60 -11.35
CA PHE A 8 18.43 10.98 -12.47
C PHE A 8 19.37 9.85 -12.03
N GLU A 9 20.12 10.04 -10.94
CA GLU A 9 20.99 9.01 -10.38
C GLU A 9 20.20 7.74 -9.98
N MET A 10 19.03 7.92 -9.38
CA MET A 10 18.10 6.83 -9.08
C MET A 10 17.71 6.05 -10.34
N LEU A 11 17.33 6.77 -11.40
CA LEU A 11 16.92 6.18 -12.68
C LEU A 11 18.09 5.56 -13.45
N GLU A 12 19.32 6.03 -13.25
CA GLU A 12 20.49 5.43 -13.88
C GLU A 12 20.79 4.04 -13.32
N LYS A 13 20.61 3.85 -12.00
CA LYS A 13 20.85 2.58 -11.31
C LYS A 13 19.67 1.61 -11.41
N HIS A 14 18.44 2.11 -11.35
CA HIS A 14 17.24 1.28 -11.23
C HIS A 14 16.08 1.76 -12.11
N ALA A 15 15.24 0.82 -12.57
CA ALA A 15 14.00 1.14 -13.26
C ALA A 15 12.90 1.52 -12.26
N LEU A 16 12.34 2.72 -12.37
CA LEU A 16 11.35 3.24 -11.41
C LEU A 16 10.12 3.80 -12.14
N CYS A 17 8.94 3.33 -11.73
CA CYS A 17 7.67 3.92 -12.17
C CYS A 17 7.47 5.31 -11.55
N ASP A 18 6.39 5.99 -11.91
CA ASP A 18 6.13 7.36 -11.43
C ASP A 18 5.92 7.40 -9.90
N ASN A 19 5.07 6.52 -9.35
CA ASN A 19 4.88 6.36 -7.89
C ASN A 19 6.19 6.03 -7.15
N CYS A 20 6.86 4.98 -7.64
CA CYS A 20 8.33 4.77 -7.67
C CYS A 20 9.17 5.96 -7.22
N LEU A 21 9.39 6.81 -8.20
CA LEU A 21 10.31 7.92 -8.15
C LEU A 21 9.76 9.07 -7.32
N GLY A 22 8.48 9.41 -7.49
CA GLY A 22 7.86 10.55 -6.83
C GLY A 22 7.77 10.41 -5.31
N ARG A 23 7.55 9.19 -4.79
CA ARG A 23 7.52 8.97 -3.34
C ARG A 23 8.89 9.19 -2.67
N GLN A 24 10.00 9.05 -3.40
CA GLN A 24 11.33 9.32 -2.85
C GLN A 24 11.53 10.81 -2.50
N PHE A 25 10.62 11.67 -2.98
CA PHE A 25 10.57 13.10 -2.72
C PHE A 25 9.23 13.53 -2.09
N ALA A 26 8.50 12.60 -1.46
CA ALA A 26 7.16 12.83 -0.89
C ALA A 26 7.06 14.01 0.09
N LEU A 27 8.12 14.26 0.86
CA LEU A 27 8.14 15.39 1.79
C LEU A 27 8.31 16.76 1.13
N LEU A 28 8.68 16.80 -0.17
CA LEU A 28 8.81 18.02 -0.96
C LEU A 28 7.53 18.28 -1.75
N ALA A 29 7.02 19.52 -1.71
CA ALA A 29 5.75 19.90 -2.33
C ALA A 29 4.61 18.95 -1.91
N ARG A 30 4.22 19.04 -0.62
CA ARG A 30 3.11 18.29 -0.05
C ARG A 30 1.79 18.66 -0.75
N GLY A 31 0.88 17.70 -0.84
CA GLY A 31 -0.43 17.87 -1.50
C GLY A 31 -0.45 17.48 -2.98
N VAL A 32 0.69 17.09 -3.54
CA VAL A 32 0.80 16.51 -4.89
C VAL A 32 0.92 15.00 -4.78
N GLU A 33 0.22 14.27 -5.64
CA GLU A 33 0.30 12.82 -5.73
C GLU A 33 1.70 12.36 -6.15
N ASN A 34 2.12 11.19 -5.67
CA ASN A 34 3.46 10.68 -5.97
C ASN A 34 3.61 10.30 -7.45
N ASP A 35 2.55 9.86 -8.16
CA ASP A 35 2.62 9.64 -9.60
C ASP A 35 2.84 10.96 -10.36
N GLU A 36 2.10 12.01 -10.00
CA GLU A 36 2.24 13.34 -10.59
C GLU A 36 3.65 13.90 -10.33
N ARG A 37 4.16 13.77 -9.10
CA ARG A 37 5.53 14.18 -8.77
C ARG A 37 6.55 13.39 -9.60
N GLY A 38 6.37 12.08 -9.74
CA GLY A 38 7.23 11.22 -10.55
C GLY A 38 7.24 11.64 -12.03
N LYS A 39 6.06 11.87 -12.61
CA LYS A 39 5.89 12.38 -13.98
C LYS A 39 6.57 13.73 -14.16
N ALA A 40 6.38 14.66 -13.23
CA ALA A 40 7.00 15.98 -13.27
C ALA A 40 8.54 15.91 -13.23
N LEU A 41 9.11 15.05 -12.37
CA LEU A 41 10.55 14.83 -12.32
C LEU A 41 11.08 14.28 -13.65
N LYS A 42 10.41 13.27 -14.22
CA LYS A 42 10.79 12.68 -15.51
C LYS A 42 10.66 13.66 -16.67
N LEU A 43 9.62 14.49 -16.66
CA LEU A 43 9.43 15.55 -17.64
C LEU A 43 10.56 16.59 -17.54
N GLY A 44 10.87 17.06 -16.33
CA GLY A 44 11.98 17.98 -16.10
C GLY A 44 13.32 17.43 -16.56
N LEU A 45 13.60 16.16 -16.26
CA LEU A 45 14.79 15.45 -16.75
C LEU A 45 14.81 15.30 -18.27
N THR A 46 13.66 15.03 -18.87
CA THR A 46 13.51 14.93 -20.33
C THR A 46 13.81 16.26 -21.00
N MET A 47 13.28 17.37 -20.47
CA MET A 47 13.55 18.71 -20.97
C MET A 47 15.04 19.06 -20.89
N GLN A 48 15.68 18.80 -19.73
CA GLN A 48 17.13 19.02 -19.57
C GLN A 48 17.95 18.17 -20.54
N ALA A 49 17.60 16.89 -20.69
CA ALA A 49 18.29 15.98 -21.58
C ALA A 49 18.10 16.38 -23.05
N ASN A 50 16.91 16.86 -23.44
CA ASN A 50 16.63 17.34 -24.78
C ASN A 50 17.39 18.63 -25.09
N ALA A 51 17.46 19.59 -24.16
CA ALA A 51 18.25 20.80 -24.31
C ALA A 51 19.74 20.48 -24.57
N LEU A 52 20.33 19.55 -23.79
CA LEU A 52 21.70 19.09 -24.01
C LEU A 52 21.88 18.38 -25.36
N ASN A 53 20.86 17.67 -25.84
CA ASN A 53 20.90 16.99 -27.12
C ASN A 53 20.82 17.98 -28.30
N LEU A 54 20.04 19.07 -28.17
CA LEU A 54 20.03 20.19 -29.12
C LEU A 54 21.40 20.88 -29.20
N ASP A 55 22.09 21.02 -28.06
CA ASP A 55 23.48 21.48 -27.98
C ASP A 55 24.51 20.47 -28.56
N LYS A 56 24.05 19.37 -29.17
CA LYS A 56 24.86 18.26 -29.73
C LYS A 56 25.77 17.57 -28.69
N LYS A 57 25.48 17.68 -27.39
CA LYS A 57 26.22 16.98 -26.35
C LYS A 57 25.80 15.51 -26.30
N LYS A 58 26.78 14.59 -26.31
CA LYS A 58 26.53 13.14 -26.22
C LYS A 58 25.80 12.74 -24.94
N GLU A 59 25.96 13.52 -23.87
CA GLU A 59 25.31 13.32 -22.58
C GLU A 59 23.79 13.39 -22.66
N GLY A 60 23.22 14.33 -23.44
CA GLY A 60 21.77 14.46 -23.60
C GLY A 60 21.15 13.17 -24.14
N LEU A 61 21.80 12.55 -25.14
CA LEU A 61 21.36 11.27 -25.69
C LEU A 61 21.43 10.12 -24.66
N ARG A 62 22.47 10.08 -23.83
CA ARG A 62 22.59 9.07 -22.75
C ARG A 62 21.45 9.23 -21.76
N LYS A 63 21.20 10.46 -21.29
CA LYS A 63 20.13 10.76 -20.33
C LYS A 63 18.75 10.37 -20.89
N LEU A 64 18.45 10.74 -22.13
CA LEU A 64 17.19 10.34 -22.78
C LEU A 64 17.02 8.82 -22.88
N LYS A 65 18.08 8.08 -23.21
CA LYS A 65 18.01 6.60 -23.26
C LYS A 65 17.68 5.98 -21.91
N VAL A 66 18.30 6.49 -20.83
CA VAL A 66 18.02 6.04 -19.46
C VAL A 66 16.57 6.36 -19.07
N LEU A 67 16.07 7.55 -19.41
CA LEU A 67 14.68 7.95 -19.14
C LEU A 67 13.66 7.06 -19.87
N VAL A 68 13.98 6.59 -21.08
CA VAL A 68 13.15 5.63 -21.82
C VAL A 68 13.24 4.24 -21.21
N SER A 69 14.44 3.74 -20.89
CA SER A 69 14.60 2.36 -20.42
C SER A 69 14.17 2.16 -18.96
N ASN A 70 14.64 3.02 -18.07
CA ASN A 70 14.50 2.89 -16.63
C ASN A 70 13.41 3.82 -16.09
N GLY A 71 13.16 4.94 -16.77
CA GLY A 71 12.11 5.89 -16.40
C GLY A 71 10.75 5.61 -17.02
N PHE A 72 10.62 4.70 -17.99
CA PHE A 72 9.37 4.41 -18.71
C PHE A 72 8.68 5.66 -19.31
N SER A 73 9.42 6.75 -19.54
CA SER A 73 8.83 8.00 -20.05
C SER A 73 8.60 7.91 -21.55
N ILE A 74 7.35 8.14 -21.95
CA ILE A 74 6.93 8.20 -23.35
C ILE A 74 7.51 9.46 -24.01
N GLU A 75 7.51 10.57 -23.28
CA GLU A 75 7.98 11.88 -23.71
C GLU A 75 9.47 11.82 -24.11
N ALA A 76 10.30 11.17 -23.29
CA ALA A 76 11.71 10.95 -23.61
C ALA A 76 11.89 10.13 -24.91
N GLY A 77 11.00 9.15 -25.15
CA GLY A 77 10.94 8.37 -26.38
C GLY A 77 10.60 9.23 -27.59
N THR A 78 9.59 10.09 -27.48
CA THR A 78 9.22 11.02 -28.55
C THR A 78 10.35 12.00 -28.89
N ALA A 79 11.04 12.57 -27.88
CA ALA A 79 12.17 13.46 -28.07
C ALA A 79 13.37 12.76 -28.76
N LEU A 80 13.63 11.50 -28.41
CA LEU A 80 14.65 10.68 -29.08
C LEU A 80 14.31 10.42 -30.55
N CYS A 81 13.07 10.04 -30.82
CA CYS A 81 12.62 9.73 -32.16
C CYS A 81 12.52 11.00 -33.05
N GLN A 82 12.18 12.18 -32.50
CA GLN A 82 12.30 13.49 -33.18
C GLN A 82 13.73 13.85 -33.59
N SER A 83 14.73 13.36 -32.83
CA SER A 83 16.15 13.57 -33.12
C SER A 83 16.71 12.63 -34.20
N GLY A 84 15.84 11.91 -34.93
CA GLY A 84 16.21 11.03 -36.05
C GLY A 84 16.92 9.74 -35.66
N LYS A 85 16.90 9.34 -34.38
CA LYS A 85 17.58 8.13 -33.88
C LYS A 85 16.58 7.07 -33.44
N ARG A 86 16.90 5.80 -33.72
CA ARG A 86 16.08 4.63 -33.32
C ARG A 86 15.90 4.62 -31.81
N CYS A 87 14.64 4.65 -31.39
CA CYS A 87 14.22 4.38 -30.03
C CYS A 87 14.80 2.99 -29.61
N PRO A 88 15.49 2.86 -28.46
CA PRO A 88 16.09 1.60 -28.03
C PRO A 88 15.03 0.50 -27.97
N LYS A 89 15.36 -0.73 -28.38
CA LYS A 89 14.44 -1.87 -28.20
C LYS A 89 14.10 -1.99 -26.71
N HIS A 90 12.82 -1.85 -26.37
CA HIS A 90 12.31 -2.03 -25.01
C HIS A 90 12.76 -3.39 -24.48
N LYS A 91 13.72 -3.42 -23.57
CA LYS A 91 13.75 -4.51 -22.60
C LYS A 91 12.57 -4.23 -21.68
N VAL A 92 11.63 -5.16 -21.58
CA VAL A 92 10.52 -5.07 -20.64
C VAL A 92 11.14 -5.10 -19.24
N GLN A 93 11.38 -3.93 -18.67
CA GLN A 93 11.83 -3.79 -17.30
C GLN A 93 10.60 -3.56 -16.44
N VAL A 94 10.52 -4.30 -15.34
CA VAL A 94 9.56 -4.01 -14.28
C VAL A 94 10.19 -3.01 -13.33
N CYS A 95 9.36 -2.27 -12.59
CA CYS A 95 9.89 -1.34 -11.61
C CYS A 95 10.59 -2.10 -10.48
N PHE A 96 11.83 -1.72 -10.18
CA PHE A 96 12.67 -2.36 -9.16
C PHE A 96 12.03 -2.39 -7.76
N LEU A 97 11.28 -1.34 -7.38
CA LEU A 97 10.73 -1.21 -6.04
C LEU A 97 9.34 -1.84 -5.88
N CYS A 98 8.46 -1.73 -6.88
CA CYS A 98 7.08 -2.21 -6.76
C CYS A 98 6.74 -3.40 -7.67
N ASP A 99 7.65 -3.85 -8.53
CA ASP A 99 7.42 -4.94 -9.49
C ASP A 99 6.14 -4.77 -10.34
N GLY A 100 5.70 -3.52 -10.56
CA GLY A 100 4.47 -3.21 -11.32
C GLY A 100 3.17 -3.32 -10.52
N LYS A 101 3.22 -3.60 -9.21
CA LYS A 101 2.03 -3.82 -8.36
C LYS A 101 1.08 -2.62 -8.27
N PHE A 102 1.55 -1.40 -8.53
CA PHE A 102 0.69 -0.22 -8.63
C PHE A 102 -0.34 -0.31 -9.77
N GLN A 103 -0.07 -1.07 -10.84
CA GLN A 103 -1.02 -1.25 -11.96
C GLN A 103 -2.17 -2.19 -11.61
N ILE A 104 -2.02 -3.01 -10.56
CA ILE A 104 -3.01 -4.01 -10.12
C ILE A 104 -3.90 -3.42 -9.00
N LEU A 105 -3.67 -2.17 -8.60
CA LEU A 105 -4.40 -1.51 -7.54
C LEU A 105 -5.92 -1.52 -7.74
N ASP A 106 -6.39 -1.24 -8.96
CA ASP A 106 -7.82 -1.22 -9.26
C ASP A 106 -8.47 -2.59 -9.09
N ALA A 107 -7.78 -3.65 -9.52
CA ALA A 107 -8.24 -5.03 -9.37
C ALA A 107 -8.27 -5.45 -7.89
N LEU A 108 -7.27 -5.04 -7.10
CA LEU A 108 -7.24 -5.29 -5.66
C LEU A 108 -8.36 -4.54 -4.93
N ALA A 109 -8.59 -3.27 -5.30
CA ALA A 109 -9.68 -2.47 -4.74
C ALA A 109 -11.04 -3.13 -5.03
N GLN A 110 -11.25 -3.64 -6.25
CA GLN A 110 -12.48 -4.35 -6.59
C GLN A 110 -12.68 -5.61 -5.75
N LYS A 111 -11.65 -6.45 -5.58
CA LYS A 111 -11.73 -7.63 -4.69
C LYS A 111 -12.08 -7.26 -3.25
N VAL A 112 -11.44 -6.21 -2.72
CA VAL A 112 -11.73 -5.69 -1.37
C VAL A 112 -13.19 -5.25 -1.26
N LEU A 113 -13.74 -4.61 -2.29
CA LEU A 113 -15.12 -4.13 -2.28
C LEU A 113 -16.14 -5.27 -2.30
N GLU A 114 -15.86 -6.34 -3.03
CA GLU A 114 -16.65 -7.57 -3.08
C GLU A 114 -16.70 -8.23 -1.70
N GLU A 115 -15.56 -8.41 -1.03
CA GLU A 115 -15.52 -8.98 0.34
C GLU A 115 -16.12 -8.03 1.39
N ALA A 116 -15.92 -6.72 1.24
CA ALA A 116 -16.50 -5.75 2.15
C ALA A 116 -18.02 -5.59 1.93
N ALA A 117 -18.61 -6.10 0.84
CA ALA A 117 -20.06 -6.02 0.61
C ALA A 117 -20.86 -6.83 1.63
N TYR A 118 -20.25 -7.85 2.24
CA TYR A 118 -20.90 -8.69 3.26
C TYR A 118 -21.08 -7.99 4.61
N TYR A 119 -20.45 -6.83 4.83
CA TYR A 119 -20.46 -6.12 6.11
C TYR A 119 -21.12 -4.75 5.99
N GLU A 120 -21.90 -4.40 7.02
CA GLU A 120 -22.39 -3.05 7.24
C GLU A 120 -21.34 -2.27 8.03
N TYR A 121 -20.83 -1.18 7.45
CA TYR A 121 -19.81 -0.33 8.07
C TYR A 121 -19.93 1.11 7.57
N THR A 122 -19.62 2.08 8.43
CA THR A 122 -19.59 3.51 8.07
C THR A 122 -18.16 3.97 7.87
N THR A 123 -17.27 3.59 8.80
CA THR A 123 -15.85 3.92 8.76
C THR A 123 -15.01 2.69 8.43
N PHE A 124 -13.90 2.90 7.74
CA PHE A 124 -12.93 1.84 7.50
C PHE A 124 -11.50 2.33 7.62
N LEU A 125 -10.57 1.39 7.80
CA LEU A 125 -9.13 1.64 7.78
C LEU A 125 -8.47 0.64 6.84
N VAL A 126 -7.56 1.12 6.00
CA VAL A 126 -6.74 0.28 5.14
C VAL A 126 -5.37 0.09 5.78
N GLY A 127 -5.06 -1.13 6.18
CA GLY A 127 -3.74 -1.58 6.58
C GLY A 127 -3.08 -2.35 5.44
N ILE A 128 -1.77 -2.14 5.27
CA ILE A 128 -0.98 -2.90 4.29
C ILE A 128 0.09 -3.70 4.99
N GLU A 129 0.12 -4.97 4.65
CA GLU A 129 1.14 -5.91 5.04
C GLU A 129 2.09 -6.13 3.86
N LEU A 130 3.38 -5.94 4.07
CA LEU A 130 4.41 -6.14 3.05
C LEU A 130 5.29 -7.33 3.44
N PRO A 131 5.76 -8.12 2.46
CA PRO A 131 6.78 -9.11 2.74
C PRO A 131 8.11 -8.41 3.09
N MET A 132 8.85 -8.99 4.03
CA MET A 132 10.14 -8.46 4.49
C MET A 132 11.12 -8.17 3.34
N THR A 133 11.13 -9.00 2.31
CA THR A 133 12.01 -8.85 1.13
C THR A 133 11.81 -7.53 0.38
N VAL A 134 10.61 -6.95 0.45
CA VAL A 134 10.28 -5.66 -0.19
C VAL A 134 10.69 -4.50 0.71
N GLU A 135 10.48 -4.64 2.02
CA GLU A 135 10.89 -3.62 3.00
C GLU A 135 12.41 -3.47 3.01
N GLU A 136 13.15 -4.59 3.05
CA GLU A 136 14.62 -4.61 2.97
C GLU A 136 15.12 -3.99 1.67
N ARG A 137 14.51 -4.34 0.53
CA ARG A 137 14.87 -3.76 -0.78
C ARG A 137 14.68 -2.24 -0.81
N GLU A 138 13.60 -1.74 -0.20
CA GLU A 138 13.35 -0.30 -0.12
C GLU A 138 14.35 0.42 0.79
N ASP A 139 14.70 -0.19 1.93
CA ASP A 139 15.66 0.38 2.88
C ASP A 139 17.08 0.40 2.30
N GLU A 140 17.51 -0.68 1.63
CA GLU A 140 18.77 -0.72 0.89
C GLU A 140 18.84 0.37 -0.18
N PHE A 141 17.76 0.54 -0.94
CA PHE A 141 17.67 1.58 -1.95
C PHE A 141 17.80 2.99 -1.36
N LYS A 142 17.09 3.26 -0.25
CA LYS A 142 17.14 4.57 0.44
C LYS A 142 18.51 4.86 1.02
N ALA A 143 19.17 3.85 1.60
CA ALA A 143 20.51 3.97 2.14
C ALA A 143 21.55 4.22 1.04
N ALA A 144 21.50 3.48 -0.07
CA ALA A 144 22.45 3.60 -1.17
C ALA A 144 22.42 4.97 -1.86
N LEU A 145 21.27 5.64 -1.85
CA LEU A 145 21.02 6.91 -2.55
C LEU A 145 20.81 8.10 -1.61
N ASN A 146 21.04 7.92 -0.30
CA ASN A 146 20.88 8.94 0.74
C ASN A 146 19.54 9.69 0.66
N VAL A 147 18.44 8.93 0.52
CA VAL A 147 17.10 9.51 0.37
C VAL A 147 16.60 10.01 1.71
N VAL A 148 16.43 11.34 1.83
CA VAL A 148 15.94 11.98 3.07
C VAL A 148 14.44 12.25 3.04
N TYR A 149 13.88 12.50 1.86
CA TYR A 149 12.50 12.98 1.70
C TYR A 149 11.49 11.88 1.30
N GLY A 150 11.91 10.62 1.41
CA GLY A 150 11.17 9.48 0.90
C GLY A 150 10.04 9.01 1.82
N GLU A 151 8.90 8.70 1.24
CA GLU A 151 7.81 7.96 1.88
C GLU A 151 8.02 6.44 1.69
N SER A 152 7.51 5.61 2.60
CA SER A 152 7.52 4.15 2.43
C SER A 152 6.45 3.70 1.44
N ILE A 153 6.76 2.63 0.71
CA ILE A 153 5.80 1.96 -0.16
C ILE A 153 4.51 1.56 0.59
N ARG A 154 4.60 1.22 1.88
CA ARG A 154 3.44 0.89 2.73
C ARG A 154 2.43 2.05 2.82
N HIS A 155 2.93 3.25 3.10
CA HIS A 155 2.09 4.43 3.23
C HIS A 155 1.51 4.86 1.89
N GLU A 156 2.29 4.76 0.82
CA GLU A 156 1.83 5.10 -0.51
C GLU A 156 0.69 4.19 -1.00
N PHE A 157 0.84 2.87 -0.86
CA PHE A 157 -0.24 1.95 -1.19
C PHE A 157 -1.50 2.22 -0.34
N GLY A 158 -1.33 2.57 0.95
CA GLY A 158 -2.45 2.76 1.86
C GLY A 158 -3.25 4.01 1.52
N ARG A 159 -2.53 5.06 1.15
CA ARG A 159 -3.09 6.33 0.71
C ARG A 159 -3.84 6.18 -0.62
N LEU A 160 -3.26 5.47 -1.60
CA LEU A 160 -3.90 5.23 -2.90
C LEU A 160 -5.13 4.32 -2.78
N LEU A 161 -5.02 3.19 -2.07
CA LEU A 161 -6.15 2.28 -1.85
C LEU A 161 -7.27 2.95 -1.04
N GLY A 162 -6.92 3.73 -0.02
CA GLY A 162 -7.88 4.50 0.76
C GLY A 162 -8.72 5.41 -0.14
N LYS A 163 -8.06 6.24 -0.96
CA LYS A 163 -8.74 7.14 -1.90
C LYS A 163 -9.64 6.41 -2.89
N LEU A 164 -9.16 5.33 -3.49
CA LEU A 164 -9.95 4.53 -4.45
C LEU A 164 -11.21 3.95 -3.79
N LEU A 165 -11.10 3.47 -2.55
CA LEU A 165 -12.25 2.92 -1.80
C LEU A 165 -13.22 4.02 -1.35
N GLU A 166 -12.71 5.20 -0.98
CA GLU A 166 -13.54 6.36 -0.63
C GLU A 166 -14.37 6.84 -1.84
N GLU A 167 -13.76 6.94 -3.02
CA GLU A 167 -14.45 7.34 -4.25
C GLU A 167 -15.56 6.36 -4.66
N GLN A 168 -15.34 5.05 -4.50
CA GLN A 168 -16.30 4.04 -4.94
C GLN A 168 -17.44 3.78 -3.95
N LYS A 169 -17.22 3.88 -2.63
CA LYS A 169 -18.27 3.63 -1.62
C LYS A 169 -18.81 4.87 -0.92
N GLY A 170 -18.19 6.04 -1.09
CA GLY A 170 -18.58 7.26 -0.36
C GLY A 170 -18.48 7.12 1.16
N LYS A 171 -17.67 6.17 1.65
CA LYS A 171 -17.42 5.90 3.07
C LYS A 171 -16.16 6.64 3.51
N THR A 172 -16.06 6.98 4.78
CA THR A 172 -14.95 7.79 5.31
C THR A 172 -13.87 6.93 5.96
N VAL A 173 -12.60 7.25 5.71
CA VAL A 173 -11.48 6.62 6.44
C VAL A 173 -11.35 7.21 7.85
N ASP A 174 -11.35 6.34 8.87
CA ASP A 174 -11.06 6.72 10.27
C ASP A 174 -9.92 5.88 10.83
N PHE A 175 -8.84 6.56 11.25
CA PHE A 175 -7.64 5.94 11.80
C PHE A 175 -7.76 5.55 13.28
N ARG A 176 -8.70 6.15 14.02
CA ARG A 176 -8.83 5.94 15.47
C ARG A 176 -9.86 4.88 15.81
N LYS A 177 -11.01 4.92 15.14
CA LYS A 177 -12.13 4.00 15.40
C LYS A 177 -12.77 3.54 14.09
N PRO A 178 -12.07 2.69 13.32
CA PRO A 178 -12.67 2.07 12.15
C PRO A 178 -13.71 1.02 12.58
N ASP A 179 -14.82 0.90 11.86
CA ASP A 179 -15.74 -0.24 12.03
C ASP A 179 -15.14 -1.50 11.38
N LEU A 180 -14.45 -1.31 10.25
CA LEU A 180 -13.82 -2.35 9.45
C LEU A 180 -12.34 -2.01 9.18
N THR A 181 -11.42 -2.86 9.63
CA THR A 181 -10.00 -2.78 9.26
C THR A 181 -9.72 -3.79 8.15
N ILE A 182 -9.28 -3.28 7.00
CA ILE A 182 -8.96 -4.06 5.81
C ILE A 182 -7.44 -4.20 5.78
N ILE A 183 -6.92 -5.41 6.00
CA ILE A 183 -5.50 -5.71 5.92
C ILE A 183 -5.25 -6.39 4.58
N LEU A 184 -4.41 -5.78 3.75
CA LEU A 184 -4.12 -6.27 2.40
C LEU A 184 -2.63 -6.45 2.19
N ASN A 185 -2.25 -7.56 1.55
CA ASN A 185 -0.89 -7.79 1.07
C ASN A 185 -0.85 -7.72 -0.48
N PRO A 186 -0.24 -6.68 -1.08
CA PRO A 186 -0.22 -6.52 -2.54
C PRO A 186 0.60 -7.58 -3.30
N TRP A 187 1.50 -8.29 -2.61
CA TRP A 187 2.35 -9.32 -3.24
C TRP A 187 1.69 -10.68 -3.24
N THR A 188 1.11 -11.08 -2.12
CA THR A 188 0.41 -12.37 -1.99
C THR A 188 -1.06 -12.29 -2.41
N GLU A 189 -1.60 -11.08 -2.58
CA GLU A 189 -3.02 -10.81 -2.84
C GLU A 189 -3.95 -11.31 -1.75
N ASN A 190 -3.42 -11.53 -0.54
CA ASN A 190 -4.21 -11.92 0.62
C ASN A 190 -4.94 -10.69 1.18
N ILE A 191 -6.24 -10.85 1.40
CA ILE A 191 -7.11 -9.85 2.02
C ILE A 191 -7.60 -10.45 3.34
N THR A 192 -7.47 -9.70 4.42
CA THR A 192 -7.99 -10.06 5.74
C THR A 192 -8.84 -8.92 6.25
N LEU A 193 -10.11 -9.23 6.53
CA LEU A 193 -11.06 -8.27 7.10
C LEU A 193 -11.16 -8.47 8.61
N GLN A 194 -10.78 -7.46 9.36
CA GLN A 194 -10.98 -7.40 10.80
C GLN A 194 -12.15 -6.47 11.12
N VAL A 195 -13.27 -7.07 11.52
CA VAL A 195 -14.48 -6.36 11.94
C VAL A 195 -14.37 -6.02 13.42
N ASN A 196 -14.57 -4.75 13.78
CA ASN A 196 -14.60 -4.36 15.18
C ASN A 196 -15.93 -4.78 15.83
N PRO A 197 -15.89 -5.39 17.04
CA PRO A 197 -17.10 -5.91 17.67
C PRO A 197 -18.03 -4.78 18.11
N LEU A 198 -19.33 -5.02 17.96
CA LEU A 198 -20.37 -4.15 18.51
C LEU A 198 -20.61 -4.52 19.97
N PHE A 199 -20.58 -3.52 20.85
CA PHE A 199 -20.91 -3.69 22.26
C PHE A 199 -22.38 -3.34 22.48
N VAL A 200 -23.18 -4.36 22.83
CA VAL A 200 -24.59 -4.17 23.20
C VAL A 200 -24.69 -4.04 24.71
N ALA A 201 -25.24 -2.92 25.18
CA ALA A 201 -25.49 -2.67 26.59
C ALA A 201 -26.99 -2.69 26.88
N GLY A 202 -27.37 -3.22 28.04
CA GLY A 202 -28.75 -3.29 28.49
C GLY A 202 -28.84 -3.49 29.99
N ARG A 203 -30.06 -3.54 30.50
CA ARG A 203 -30.34 -3.91 31.90
C ARG A 203 -31.21 -5.15 31.89
N TYR A 204 -30.89 -6.12 32.74
CA TYR A 204 -31.72 -7.29 32.94
C TYR A 204 -32.09 -7.41 34.42
N CYS A 205 -33.31 -7.87 34.68
CA CYS A 205 -33.77 -8.15 36.04
C CYS A 205 -33.59 -9.65 36.30
N LYS A 206 -32.74 -10.00 37.26
CA LYS A 206 -32.60 -11.38 37.74
C LYS A 206 -33.70 -11.66 38.78
N LEU A 207 -34.75 -12.38 38.39
CA LEU A 207 -35.91 -12.67 39.24
C LEU A 207 -35.71 -13.85 40.20
N VAL A 208 -34.84 -14.80 39.83
CA VAL A 208 -34.58 -16.03 40.60
C VAL A 208 -33.19 -15.96 41.25
N ARG A 209 -33.07 -16.35 42.52
CA ARG A 209 -31.80 -16.26 43.27
C ARG A 209 -30.76 -17.30 42.83
N ASP A 210 -31.22 -18.49 42.45
CA ASP A 210 -30.38 -19.68 42.21
C ASP A 210 -29.69 -19.73 40.83
N ILE A 211 -29.97 -18.78 39.93
CA ILE A 211 -29.39 -18.75 38.57
C ILE A 211 -28.12 -17.90 38.56
N PRO A 212 -26.93 -18.45 38.29
CA PRO A 212 -25.70 -17.65 38.21
C PRO A 212 -25.70 -16.70 37.00
N GLN A 213 -24.96 -15.58 37.10
CA GLN A 213 -24.86 -14.57 36.02
C GLN A 213 -24.06 -15.07 34.80
N SER A 214 -23.08 -15.94 35.05
CA SER A 214 -22.21 -16.54 34.04
C SER A 214 -22.23 -18.06 34.20
N LYS A 215 -21.65 -18.79 33.25
CA LYS A 215 -21.50 -20.25 33.35
C LYS A 215 -20.41 -20.59 34.36
N TRP A 216 -20.71 -21.42 35.36
CA TRP A 216 -19.74 -21.85 36.37
C TRP A 216 -19.28 -23.27 36.06
N PHE A 217 -18.09 -23.38 35.48
CA PHE A 217 -17.49 -24.68 35.17
C PHE A 217 -17.08 -25.40 36.46
N CYS A 218 -17.23 -26.72 36.49
CA CYS A 218 -16.74 -27.53 37.59
C CYS A 218 -15.21 -27.40 37.70
N HIS A 219 -14.71 -27.10 38.90
CA HIS A 219 -13.28 -26.89 39.15
C HIS A 219 -12.41 -28.10 38.76
N SER A 220 -12.96 -29.32 38.86
CA SER A 220 -12.20 -30.55 38.59
C SER A 220 -12.15 -30.94 37.10
N CYS A 221 -13.16 -30.60 36.29
CA CYS A 221 -13.23 -31.03 34.88
C CYS A 221 -13.27 -29.89 33.87
N ARG A 222 -13.35 -28.62 34.31
CA ARG A 222 -13.39 -27.42 33.47
C ARG A 222 -14.37 -27.55 32.28
N GLY A 223 -15.54 -28.16 32.52
CA GLY A 223 -16.57 -28.33 31.49
C GLY A 223 -16.56 -29.66 30.72
N LYS A 224 -15.59 -30.56 30.95
CA LYS A 224 -15.53 -31.87 30.25
C LYS A 224 -16.49 -32.94 30.79
N GLY A 225 -16.98 -32.77 32.01
CA GLY A 225 -17.78 -33.78 32.72
C GLY A 225 -16.91 -34.72 33.56
N CYS A 226 -17.29 -34.95 34.82
CA CYS A 226 -16.67 -35.91 35.72
C CYS A 226 -17.70 -36.45 36.71
N GLU A 227 -17.35 -37.48 37.47
CA GLU A 227 -18.22 -38.08 38.49
C GLU A 227 -18.68 -37.06 39.53
N LYS A 228 -17.82 -36.09 39.88
CA LYS A 228 -18.16 -35.03 40.86
C LYS A 228 -19.24 -34.05 40.39
N CYS A 229 -19.46 -33.90 39.09
CA CYS A 229 -20.52 -33.06 38.55
C CYS A 229 -21.64 -33.87 37.86
N GLY A 230 -21.69 -35.19 38.08
CA GLY A 230 -22.67 -36.08 37.45
C GLY A 230 -22.60 -36.06 35.92
N GLY A 231 -21.42 -35.83 35.34
CA GLY A 231 -21.23 -35.73 33.88
C GLY A 231 -21.62 -34.40 33.23
N THR A 232 -22.21 -33.45 33.98
CA THR A 232 -22.71 -32.18 33.41
C THR A 232 -21.62 -31.14 33.10
N GLY A 233 -20.42 -31.31 33.66
CA GLY A 233 -19.29 -30.38 33.47
C GLY A 233 -19.44 -29.04 34.22
N LYS A 234 -20.57 -28.82 34.88
CA LYS A 234 -20.98 -27.57 35.53
C LYS A 234 -21.01 -27.70 37.05
N LEU A 235 -20.89 -26.58 37.76
CA LEU A 235 -21.00 -26.54 39.22
C LEU A 235 -22.47 -26.49 39.68
N TYR A 236 -23.32 -25.78 38.92
CA TYR A 236 -24.76 -25.73 39.13
C TYR A 236 -25.49 -26.26 37.90
N PRO A 237 -26.60 -27.02 38.04
CA PRO A 237 -27.35 -27.56 36.90
C PRO A 237 -27.83 -26.49 35.91
N GLU A 238 -28.22 -25.32 36.42
CA GLU A 238 -28.78 -24.20 35.66
C GLU A 238 -27.72 -23.22 35.10
N SER A 239 -26.43 -23.55 35.23
CA SER A 239 -25.31 -22.76 34.68
C SER A 239 -24.94 -23.11 33.24
#